data_AF-A0A7D5N0V7-F1
#
_entry.id   AF-A0A7D5N0V7-F1
#
_cell.length_a   1.000
_cell.length_b   1.000
_cell.length_c   1.000
_cell.angle_alpha   90.00
_cell.angle_beta   90.00
_cell.angle_gamma   90.00
#
_symmetry.space_group_name_H-M   'P 1'
#
loop_
_entity.id
_entity.type
_entity.pdbx_description
1 polymer ?
#
loop_
_entity_poly.entity_id
_entity_poly.type
_entity_poly.pdbx_seq_one_letter_code
_entity_poly.pdbx_strand_id
1 'polypeptide(L)'
;MAPEQSPQQYSISVKEDMTVAKPSFPFYTQLSPLHSGTLYAIPPYDAANQLPNIGKWMIAVQTGQKNTVYVPAHWLDDLNAKGQYIIEPINYIFVVYKNNPEQATELLKNALVKAGFSVKWSGPEYHSDNYHAYIGGTLVTQIKRSDGVFLTFSNNHWLKQNDHFRVMGPFQTHMDNKTAFIFVASVSEESAWSEKLNAGHAYVSFGHARDNLANALIQNGHPTYYVTTNNTLNTAKESTEDHDNKAFVTVFK
;
A
#
# COMPACT_ATOMS: atom_id res chain seq x y z
N MET A 1 1.28 64.09 4.32
CA MET A 1 0.65 63.65 5.58
C MET A 1 -0.70 63.07 5.22
N ALA A 2 -0.81 61.74 5.25
CA ALA A 2 -2.06 60.99 5.13
C ALA A 2 -2.26 60.25 6.46
N PRO A 3 -3.50 60.10 6.96
CA PRO A 3 -3.74 59.63 8.32
C PRO A 3 -3.57 58.10 8.44
N GLU A 4 -2.97 57.71 9.56
CA GLU A 4 -2.76 56.35 10.04
C GLU A 4 -4.12 55.69 10.33
N GLN A 5 -4.45 54.60 9.62
CA GLN A 5 -5.60 53.77 9.96
C GLN A 5 -5.16 52.66 10.91
N SER A 6 -5.70 52.70 12.12
CA SER A 6 -5.54 51.66 13.15
C SER A 6 -6.08 50.31 12.65
N PRO A 7 -5.41 49.18 12.92
CA PRO A 7 -5.91 47.87 12.50
C PRO A 7 -7.16 47.49 13.32
N GLN A 8 -8.26 47.23 12.60
CA GLN A 8 -9.46 46.61 13.17
C GLN A 8 -9.12 45.20 13.69
N GLN A 9 -9.28 45.00 15.01
CA GLN A 9 -9.27 43.67 15.62
C GLN A 9 -10.49 42.89 15.15
N TYR A 10 -10.28 41.84 14.36
CA TYR A 10 -11.27 40.79 14.15
C TYR A 10 -11.09 39.73 15.24
N SER A 11 -11.95 39.76 16.26
CA SER A 11 -12.07 38.67 17.22
C SER A 11 -12.79 37.50 16.56
N ILE A 12 -12.05 36.44 16.24
CA ILE A 12 -12.64 35.16 15.84
C ILE A 12 -12.99 34.41 17.13
N SER A 13 -14.27 34.32 17.42
CA SER A 13 -14.81 33.44 18.45
C SER A 13 -14.60 32.00 18.01
N VAL A 14 -13.57 31.33 18.53
CA VAL A 14 -13.39 29.89 18.35
C VAL A 14 -14.49 29.20 19.16
N LYS A 15 -15.49 28.66 18.47
CA LYS A 15 -16.34 27.62 19.07
C LYS A 15 -15.47 26.36 19.19
N GLU A 16 -15.02 26.10 20.41
CA GLU A 16 -14.64 24.75 20.82
C GLU A 16 -15.85 23.82 20.62
N ASP A 17 -15.65 22.81 19.77
CA ASP A 17 -16.07 21.42 20.00
C ASP A 17 -15.96 20.64 18.69
N MET A 18 -14.76 20.14 18.40
CA MET A 18 -14.59 18.96 17.55
C MET A 18 -13.84 17.90 18.34
N THR A 19 -14.61 17.10 19.09
CA THR A 19 -14.13 15.81 19.57
C THR A 19 -13.87 14.91 18.36
N VAL A 20 -12.60 14.73 18.01
CA VAL A 20 -12.17 13.66 17.10
C VAL A 20 -12.40 12.34 17.83
N ALA A 21 -13.47 11.63 17.47
CA ALA A 21 -13.75 10.32 18.02
C ALA A 21 -12.62 9.36 17.61
N LYS A 22 -11.86 8.85 18.60
CA LYS A 22 -10.95 7.72 18.41
C LYS A 22 -11.79 6.49 18.03
N PRO A 23 -11.56 5.82 16.88
CA PRO A 23 -12.26 4.60 16.57
C PRO A 23 -11.76 3.47 17.48
N SER A 24 -12.65 2.88 18.25
CA SER A 24 -12.43 1.65 19.02
C SER A 24 -12.87 0.46 18.17
N PHE A 25 -11.95 -0.45 17.82
CA PHE A 25 -12.32 -1.75 17.25
C PHE A 25 -11.47 -2.90 17.81
N PRO A 26 -12.08 -4.08 18.05
CA PRO A 26 -11.54 -5.15 18.90
C PRO A 26 -10.55 -6.08 18.18
N PHE A 27 -9.72 -6.77 18.97
CA PHE A 27 -8.73 -7.78 18.56
C PHE A 27 -9.29 -9.20 18.70
N TYR A 28 -9.22 -10.04 17.67
CA TYR A 28 -9.32 -11.51 17.82
C TYR A 28 -8.48 -12.25 16.76
N THR A 29 -7.85 -13.35 17.18
CA THR A 29 -6.92 -14.20 16.42
C THR A 29 -7.57 -15.54 16.06
N GLN A 30 -7.63 -15.92 14.78
CA GLN A 30 -7.50 -17.33 14.34
C GLN A 30 -6.88 -17.40 12.94
N LEU A 31 -5.92 -18.31 12.77
CA LEU A 31 -5.15 -18.55 11.55
C LEU A 31 -5.65 -19.81 10.86
N SER A 32 -5.87 -19.75 9.55
CA SER A 32 -5.90 -20.92 8.67
C SER A 32 -4.53 -21.10 7.99
N PRO A 33 -4.07 -22.34 7.73
CA PRO A 33 -2.78 -22.59 7.10
C PRO A 33 -2.82 -22.43 5.58
N LEU A 34 -1.83 -21.72 5.03
CA LEU A 34 -1.54 -21.66 3.59
C LEU A 34 -0.86 -22.97 3.14
N HIS A 35 -1.39 -23.60 2.09
CA HIS A 35 -0.79 -24.76 1.43
C HIS A 35 -0.05 -24.31 0.17
N SER A 36 1.28 -24.45 0.14
CA SER A 36 2.09 -24.46 -1.10
C SER A 36 3.43 -25.15 -0.83
N GLY A 37 3.80 -26.10 -1.70
CA GLY A 37 4.81 -27.17 -1.49
C GLY A 37 6.29 -26.77 -1.38
N THR A 38 6.61 -25.52 -1.07
CA THR A 38 7.97 -25.11 -0.67
C THR A 38 7.85 -24.08 0.46
N LEU A 39 7.32 -24.52 1.60
CA LEU A 39 7.21 -23.68 2.79
C LEU A 39 8.62 -23.38 3.33
N TYR A 40 9.19 -22.25 2.90
CA TYR A 40 10.00 -21.50 3.83
C TYR A 40 9.10 -21.22 5.03
N ALA A 41 9.43 -21.74 6.21
CA ALA A 41 8.78 -21.32 7.43
C ALA A 41 9.16 -19.84 7.60
N ILE A 42 8.29 -18.94 7.14
CA ILE A 42 8.53 -17.50 7.23
C ILE A 42 8.42 -17.14 8.71
N PRO A 43 9.49 -16.66 9.37
CA PRO A 43 9.41 -16.31 10.77
C PRO A 43 8.68 -14.98 10.95
N PRO A 44 8.13 -14.69 12.15
CA PRO A 44 7.67 -13.36 12.47
C PRO A 44 8.82 -12.36 12.37
N TYR A 45 8.53 -11.09 12.07
CA TYR A 45 9.56 -10.06 12.06
C TYR A 45 9.90 -9.63 13.50
N ASP A 46 11.05 -10.05 14.00
CA ASP A 46 11.48 -9.78 15.39
C ASP A 46 11.56 -8.28 15.73
N ALA A 47 11.88 -7.43 14.74
CA ALA A 47 11.95 -5.97 14.89
C ALA A 47 10.64 -5.26 14.51
N ALA A 48 9.49 -5.96 14.50
CA ALA A 48 8.20 -5.35 14.18
C ALA A 48 7.83 -4.18 15.11
N ASN A 49 8.29 -4.20 16.36
CA ASN A 49 8.11 -3.10 17.30
C ASN A 49 8.92 -1.84 16.96
N GLN A 50 9.90 -1.93 16.06
CA GLN A 50 10.68 -0.79 15.55
C GLN A 50 10.08 -0.20 14.26
N LEU A 51 9.11 -0.87 13.63
CA LEU A 51 8.42 -0.30 12.47
C LEU A 51 7.58 0.91 12.91
N PRO A 52 7.53 1.98 12.11
CA PRO A 52 6.59 3.07 12.36
C PRO A 52 5.15 2.56 12.22
N ASN A 53 4.19 3.30 12.78
CA ASN A 53 2.77 3.00 12.59
C ASN A 53 2.43 3.00 11.08
N ILE A 54 1.93 1.88 10.56
CA ILE A 54 1.54 1.74 9.15
C ILE A 54 0.03 1.87 9.02
N GLY A 55 -0.42 2.70 8.08
CA GLY A 55 -1.82 2.80 7.69
C GLY A 55 -2.33 1.50 7.08
N LYS A 56 -3.59 1.15 7.35
CA LYS A 56 -4.16 -0.13 6.91
C LYS A 56 -4.41 -0.23 5.41
N TRP A 57 -4.69 0.89 4.77
CA TRP A 57 -5.25 0.96 3.42
C TRP A 57 -4.35 1.72 2.47
N MET A 58 -4.32 1.30 1.21
CA MET A 58 -3.91 2.19 0.13
C MET A 58 -4.95 3.31 0.00
N ILE A 59 -4.49 4.52 -0.27
CA ILE A 59 -5.30 5.73 -0.25
C ILE A 59 -5.37 6.30 -1.67
N ALA A 60 -6.59 6.48 -2.18
CA ALA A 60 -6.87 7.19 -3.41
C ALA A 60 -7.16 8.67 -3.12
N VAL A 61 -6.87 9.51 -4.10
CA VAL A 61 -7.20 10.94 -4.06
C VAL A 61 -8.45 11.18 -4.89
N GLN A 62 -9.53 11.59 -4.25
CA GLN A 62 -10.74 12.04 -4.94
C GLN A 62 -10.78 13.57 -4.95
N THR A 63 -10.58 14.15 -6.13
CA THR A 63 -10.63 15.60 -6.31
C THR A 63 -12.02 16.00 -6.80
N GLY A 64 -12.82 16.61 -5.94
CA GLY A 64 -14.05 17.29 -6.32
C GLY A 64 -13.79 18.74 -6.74
N GLN A 65 -14.82 19.44 -7.23
CA GLN A 65 -14.71 20.86 -7.66
C GLN A 65 -14.23 21.82 -6.56
N LYS A 66 -14.30 21.43 -5.28
CA LYS A 66 -13.98 22.32 -4.14
C LYS A 66 -13.03 21.72 -3.12
N ASN A 67 -12.88 20.40 -3.05
CA ASN A 67 -12.09 19.72 -2.01
C ASN A 67 -11.39 18.48 -2.58
N THR A 68 -10.18 18.23 -2.08
CA THR A 68 -9.48 16.96 -2.23
C THR A 68 -9.77 16.10 -1.00
N VAL A 69 -10.28 14.88 -1.22
CA VAL A 69 -10.57 13.91 -0.16
C VAL A 69 -9.69 12.69 -0.36
N TYR A 70 -9.11 12.22 0.75
CA TYR A 70 -8.33 10.98 0.80
C TYR A 70 -9.24 9.87 1.30
N VAL A 71 -9.43 8.83 0.49
CA VAL A 71 -10.31 7.69 0.80
C VAL A 71 -9.53 6.39 0.63
N PRO A 72 -9.92 5.31 1.35
CA PRO A 72 -9.43 3.97 1.03
C PRO A 72 -9.65 3.69 -0.46
N ALA A 73 -8.62 3.18 -1.13
CA ALA A 73 -8.71 2.82 -2.53
C ALA A 73 -9.64 1.63 -2.71
N HIS A 74 -10.60 1.78 -3.62
CA HIS A 74 -11.47 0.70 -4.07
C HIS A 74 -10.88 0.07 -5.33
N TRP A 75 -11.10 -1.22 -5.48
CA TRP A 75 -10.78 -1.94 -6.69
C TRP A 75 -11.68 -1.51 -7.86
N LEU A 76 -11.31 -0.48 -8.62
CA LEU A 76 -12.08 0.01 -9.78
C LEU A 76 -13.58 0.22 -9.53
N ASP A 77 -13.98 0.48 -8.28
CA ASP A 77 -15.37 0.49 -7.82
C ASP A 77 -16.15 -0.81 -8.08
N ASP A 78 -15.45 -1.92 -8.28
CA ASP A 78 -15.97 -3.27 -8.44
C ASP A 78 -16.59 -3.78 -7.12
N LEU A 79 -17.60 -4.63 -7.28
CA LEU A 79 -18.32 -5.24 -6.19
C LEU A 79 -18.07 -6.74 -6.20
N ASN A 80 -17.73 -7.28 -5.03
CA ASN A 80 -17.65 -8.73 -4.89
C ASN A 80 -19.03 -9.39 -5.09
N ALA A 81 -19.07 -10.73 -5.05
CA ALA A 81 -20.31 -11.49 -5.19
C ALA A 81 -21.41 -11.17 -4.15
N LYS A 82 -21.07 -10.45 -3.06
CA LYS A 82 -21.99 -10.00 -2.01
C LYS A 82 -22.42 -8.53 -2.17
N GLY A 83 -21.99 -7.84 -3.23
CA GLY A 83 -22.29 -6.42 -3.44
C GLY A 83 -21.46 -5.47 -2.57
N GLN A 84 -20.29 -5.89 -2.10
CA GLN A 84 -19.38 -5.09 -1.27
C GLN A 84 -18.23 -4.53 -2.12
N TYR A 85 -17.85 -3.27 -1.90
CA TYR A 85 -16.63 -2.69 -2.47
C TYR A 85 -15.40 -3.41 -1.92
N ILE A 86 -14.44 -3.68 -2.80
CA ILE A 86 -13.18 -4.31 -2.42
C ILE A 86 -12.17 -3.22 -2.09
N ILE A 87 -11.73 -3.15 -0.82
CA ILE A 87 -10.74 -2.20 -0.32
C ILE A 87 -9.35 -2.78 -0.47
N GLU A 88 -8.42 -1.99 -1.02
CA GLU A 88 -7.02 -2.39 -1.19
C GLU A 88 -6.21 -2.29 0.13
N PRO A 89 -5.83 -3.41 0.76
CA PRO A 89 -5.08 -3.41 2.01
C PRO A 89 -3.58 -3.19 1.78
N ILE A 90 -2.92 -2.51 2.71
CA ILE A 90 -1.46 -2.54 2.78
C ILE A 90 -1.02 -3.92 3.29
N ASN A 91 -0.58 -4.77 2.38
CA ASN A 91 -0.24 -6.17 2.68
C ASN A 91 1.25 -6.50 2.44
N TYR A 92 2.06 -5.48 2.14
CA TYR A 92 3.51 -5.61 2.05
C TYR A 92 4.25 -4.39 2.60
N ILE A 93 5.37 -4.63 3.27
CA ILE A 93 6.25 -3.62 3.85
C ILE A 93 7.68 -3.93 3.39
N PHE A 94 8.42 -2.90 2.99
CA PHE A 94 9.82 -3.02 2.63
C PHE A 94 10.65 -2.15 3.57
N VAL A 95 11.69 -2.73 4.16
CA VAL A 95 12.67 -2.04 5.01
C VAL A 95 13.98 -1.96 4.26
N VAL A 96 14.41 -0.76 3.90
CA VAL A 96 15.61 -0.54 3.09
C VAL A 96 16.65 0.27 3.87
N TYR A 97 17.76 -0.35 4.24
CA TYR A 97 18.88 0.34 4.91
C TYR A 97 19.76 1.04 3.88
N LYS A 98 19.58 2.35 3.72
CA LYS A 98 20.43 3.25 2.93
C LYS A 98 20.54 4.61 3.60
N ASN A 99 21.40 5.47 3.07
CA ASN A 99 21.67 6.80 3.63
C ASN A 99 20.84 7.93 2.99
N ASN A 100 20.19 7.67 1.85
CA ASN A 100 19.30 8.64 1.18
C ASN A 100 18.13 7.93 0.48
N PRO A 101 17.00 8.63 0.29
CA PRO A 101 15.78 8.05 -0.26
C PRO A 101 15.90 7.59 -1.72
N GLU A 102 16.75 8.24 -2.52
CA GLU A 102 16.95 7.90 -3.93
C GLU A 102 17.62 6.52 -4.06
N GLN A 103 18.70 6.28 -3.31
CA GLN A 103 19.38 4.99 -3.25
C GLN A 103 18.47 3.89 -2.73
N ALA A 104 17.63 4.19 -1.73
CA ALA A 104 16.67 3.23 -1.20
C ALA A 104 15.63 2.83 -2.24
N THR A 105 15.09 3.82 -2.97
CA THR A 105 14.08 3.63 -4.01
C THR A 105 14.65 2.83 -5.19
N GLU A 106 15.84 3.18 -5.65
CA GLU A 106 16.51 2.47 -6.75
C GLU A 106 16.86 1.03 -6.38
N LEU A 107 17.35 0.78 -5.16
CA LEU A 107 17.61 -0.57 -4.69
C LEU A 107 16.33 -1.41 -4.67
N LEU A 108 15.25 -0.89 -4.08
CA LEU A 108 13.98 -1.58 -4.01
C LEU A 108 13.44 -1.88 -5.41
N LYS A 109 13.39 -0.87 -6.28
CA LYS A 109 12.94 -1.02 -7.67
C LYS A 109 13.73 -2.12 -8.41
N ASN A 110 15.05 -2.09 -8.31
CA ASN A 110 15.91 -3.09 -8.95
C ASN A 110 15.68 -4.50 -8.39
N ALA A 111 15.48 -4.64 -7.09
CA ALA A 111 15.19 -5.92 -6.46
C ALA A 111 13.82 -6.48 -6.90
N LEU A 112 12.79 -5.63 -6.99
CA LEU A 112 11.46 -6.04 -7.47
C LEU A 112 11.49 -6.45 -8.94
N VAL A 113 12.20 -5.71 -9.80
CA VAL A 113 12.41 -6.08 -11.21
C VAL A 113 13.15 -7.41 -11.32
N LYS A 114 14.19 -7.62 -10.52
CA LYS A 114 14.92 -8.89 -10.46
C LYS A 114 14.05 -10.05 -9.96
N ALA A 115 13.10 -9.77 -9.07
CA ALA A 115 12.08 -10.71 -8.60
C ALA A 115 10.99 -11.00 -9.64
N GLY A 116 11.08 -10.44 -10.86
CA GLY A 116 10.17 -10.72 -11.97
C GLY A 116 9.06 -9.68 -12.15
N PHE A 117 9.01 -8.64 -11.33
CA PHE A 117 7.98 -7.61 -11.40
C PHE A 117 8.46 -6.41 -12.22
N SER A 118 8.08 -6.40 -13.49
CA SER A 118 8.43 -5.34 -14.43
C SER A 118 7.64 -4.06 -14.17
N VAL A 119 8.25 -2.92 -14.49
CA VAL A 119 7.60 -1.60 -14.54
C VAL A 119 7.21 -1.18 -15.95
N LYS A 120 7.34 -2.07 -16.94
CA LYS A 120 7.09 -1.77 -18.36
C LYS A 120 5.69 -1.22 -18.61
N TRP A 121 4.70 -1.70 -17.85
CA TRP A 121 3.30 -1.32 -17.97
C TRP A 121 2.90 -0.27 -16.92
N SER A 122 3.83 0.59 -16.51
CA SER A 122 3.50 1.72 -15.62
C SER A 122 2.86 2.87 -16.39
N GLY A 123 2.01 3.63 -15.71
CA GLY A 123 1.37 4.83 -16.24
C GLY A 123 -0.14 4.69 -16.42
N PRO A 124 -0.86 5.83 -16.51
CA PRO A 124 -2.32 5.87 -16.55
C PRO A 124 -2.92 5.21 -17.79
N GLU A 125 -2.11 4.94 -18.82
CA GLU A 125 -2.51 4.20 -20.00
C GLU A 125 -2.70 2.69 -19.75
N TYR A 126 -2.15 2.15 -18.65
CA TYR A 126 -2.21 0.72 -18.32
C TYR A 126 -2.83 0.47 -16.93
N HIS A 127 -2.52 1.31 -15.94
CA HIS A 127 -3.02 1.17 -14.58
C HIS A 127 -3.35 2.52 -13.97
N SER A 128 -4.37 2.55 -13.10
CA SER A 128 -4.60 3.68 -12.21
C SER A 128 -3.36 3.95 -11.34
N ASP A 129 -3.16 5.22 -11.00
CA ASP A 129 -1.98 5.70 -10.29
C ASP A 129 -2.28 6.81 -9.27
N ASN A 130 -1.24 7.49 -8.78
CA ASN A 130 -1.31 8.55 -7.78
C ASN A 130 -1.87 8.09 -6.42
N TYR A 131 -1.51 6.87 -6.02
CA TYR A 131 -1.88 6.32 -4.73
C TYR A 131 -0.98 6.81 -3.60
N HIS A 132 -1.50 6.71 -2.38
CA HIS A 132 -0.86 7.15 -1.16
C HIS A 132 -0.99 6.10 -0.06
N ALA A 133 -0.21 6.24 1.00
CA ALA A 133 -0.34 5.45 2.23
C ALA A 133 0.15 6.24 3.43
N TYR A 134 -0.29 5.88 4.62
CA TYR A 134 0.23 6.45 5.86
C TYR A 134 1.40 5.61 6.40
N ILE A 135 2.53 6.26 6.69
CA ILE A 135 3.67 5.68 7.40
C ILE A 135 4.10 6.66 8.49
N GLY A 136 4.12 6.23 9.75
CA GLY A 136 4.45 7.09 10.89
C GLY A 136 3.51 8.28 11.07
N GLY A 137 2.28 8.19 10.57
CA GLY A 137 1.31 9.30 10.51
C GLY A 137 1.53 10.27 9.34
N THR A 138 2.58 10.10 8.54
CA THR A 138 2.84 10.89 7.33
C THR A 138 2.21 10.23 6.13
N LEU A 139 1.48 11.01 5.33
CA LEU A 139 0.98 10.55 4.04
C LEU A 139 2.13 10.56 3.01
N VAL A 140 2.54 9.39 2.55
CA VAL A 140 3.53 9.20 1.50
C VAL A 140 2.86 8.87 0.17
N THR A 141 3.51 9.21 -0.94
CA THR A 141 2.99 9.00 -2.29
C THR A 141 3.60 7.77 -2.95
N GLN A 142 2.95 7.26 -4.00
CA GLN A 142 3.45 6.21 -4.86
C GLN A 142 4.75 6.65 -5.55
N ILE A 143 5.73 5.74 -5.62
CA ILE A 143 7.02 6.03 -6.22
C ILE A 143 6.89 6.31 -7.72
N LYS A 144 7.78 7.16 -8.25
CA LYS A 144 7.74 7.65 -9.63
C LYS A 144 9.06 7.40 -10.34
N ARG A 145 8.99 7.32 -11.67
CA ARG A 145 10.14 7.51 -12.55
C ARG A 145 10.58 8.98 -12.57
N SER A 146 11.77 9.23 -13.13
CA SER A 146 12.30 10.59 -13.32
C SER A 146 11.45 11.46 -14.24
N ASP A 147 10.66 10.86 -15.14
CA ASP A 147 9.71 11.56 -16.02
C ASP A 147 8.36 11.88 -15.34
N GLY A 148 8.23 11.58 -14.04
CA GLY A 148 7.03 11.86 -13.25
C GLY A 148 5.96 10.79 -13.30
N VAL A 149 6.11 9.74 -14.12
CA VAL A 149 5.16 8.64 -14.21
C VAL A 149 5.24 7.76 -12.97
N PHE A 150 4.09 7.53 -12.34
CA PHE A 150 3.95 6.63 -11.21
C PHE A 150 4.21 5.18 -11.62
N LEU A 151 4.93 4.45 -10.76
CA LEU A 151 5.34 3.09 -11.05
C LEU A 151 4.30 2.06 -10.59
N THR A 152 3.93 1.17 -11.50
CA THR A 152 3.20 -0.06 -11.21
C THR A 152 4.11 -1.23 -11.52
N PHE A 153 4.23 -2.15 -10.56
CA PHE A 153 5.02 -3.36 -10.70
C PHE A 153 4.09 -4.50 -11.07
N SER A 154 4.42 -5.29 -12.08
CA SER A 154 3.64 -6.46 -12.46
C SER A 154 4.49 -7.61 -13.00
N ASN A 155 4.11 -8.85 -12.67
CA ASN A 155 4.82 -10.06 -13.13
C ASN A 155 4.41 -10.53 -14.53
N ASN A 156 3.43 -9.88 -15.17
CA ASN A 156 2.96 -10.26 -16.51
C ASN A 156 2.42 -9.05 -17.28
N HIS A 157 2.01 -9.28 -18.52
CA HIS A 157 1.34 -8.27 -19.34
C HIS A 157 -0.04 -7.93 -18.76
N TRP A 158 -0.42 -6.64 -18.73
CA TRP A 158 -1.68 -6.16 -18.12
C TRP A 158 -2.97 -6.79 -18.69
N LEU A 159 -2.99 -7.17 -19.98
CA LEU A 159 -4.07 -7.95 -20.60
C LEU A 159 -4.15 -9.44 -20.15
N LYS A 160 -3.16 -9.95 -19.43
CA LYS A 160 -3.10 -11.33 -18.93
C LYS A 160 -3.30 -11.33 -17.42
N GLN A 161 -3.64 -12.49 -16.87
CA GLN A 161 -3.65 -12.67 -15.42
C GLN A 161 -2.26 -12.38 -14.87
N ASN A 162 -2.22 -11.51 -13.86
CA ASN A 162 -1.00 -10.96 -13.34
C ASN A 162 -1.15 -10.61 -11.86
N ASP A 163 -0.05 -10.70 -11.14
CA ASP A 163 0.10 -10.02 -9.87
C ASP A 163 0.65 -8.63 -10.15
N HIS A 164 0.07 -7.60 -9.54
CA HIS A 164 0.58 -6.25 -9.61
C HIS A 164 0.44 -5.51 -8.28
N PHE A 165 1.17 -4.40 -8.18
CA PHE A 165 1.14 -3.57 -6.98
C PHE A 165 1.71 -2.18 -7.21
N ARG A 166 1.40 -1.30 -6.25
CA ARG A 166 1.92 0.06 -6.15
C ARG A 166 2.71 0.17 -4.86
N VAL A 167 3.86 0.84 -4.94
CA VAL A 167 4.76 1.04 -3.80
C VAL A 167 4.70 2.51 -3.39
N MET A 168 4.38 2.76 -2.12
CA MET A 168 4.30 4.11 -1.53
C MET A 168 5.45 4.30 -0.53
N GLY A 169 6.08 5.48 -0.57
CA GLY A 169 7.27 5.82 0.19
C GLY A 169 8.23 6.69 -0.64
N PRO A 170 9.49 6.83 -0.23
CA PRO A 170 10.08 6.36 1.03
C PRO A 170 9.67 7.19 2.25
N PHE A 171 9.57 6.55 3.42
CA PHE A 171 9.53 7.19 4.73
C PHE A 171 10.82 6.91 5.50
N GLN A 172 11.56 7.95 5.87
CA GLN A 172 12.81 7.79 6.64
C GLN A 172 12.52 7.52 8.12
N THR A 173 13.19 6.53 8.69
CA THR A 173 13.18 6.20 10.11
C THR A 173 14.57 5.73 10.57
N HIS A 174 14.70 5.43 11.86
CA HIS A 174 15.87 4.77 12.42
C HIS A 174 15.45 3.41 12.99
N MET A 175 16.11 2.35 12.53
CA MET A 175 15.92 0.98 13.01
C MET A 175 17.30 0.36 13.23
N ASP A 176 17.47 -0.42 14.30
CA ASP A 176 18.75 -1.05 14.66
C ASP A 176 19.96 -0.07 14.64
N ASN A 177 19.74 1.15 15.14
CA ASN A 177 20.73 2.25 15.14
C ASN A 177 21.25 2.64 13.74
N LYS A 178 20.46 2.41 12.69
CA LYS A 178 20.79 2.76 11.31
C LYS A 178 19.64 3.53 10.66
N THR A 179 19.97 4.35 9.67
CA THR A 179 18.97 4.93 8.76
C THR A 179 18.29 3.81 7.99
N ALA A 180 16.96 3.82 8.01
CA ALA A 180 16.13 2.91 7.24
C ALA A 180 15.05 3.71 6.51
N PHE A 181 14.67 3.24 5.33
CA PHE A 181 13.56 3.76 4.56
C PHE A 181 12.48 2.69 4.48
N ILE A 182 11.27 3.07 4.89
CA ILE A 182 10.10 2.22 4.86
C ILE A 182 9.30 2.54 3.60
N PHE A 183 8.92 1.49 2.90
CA PHE A 183 7.95 1.53 1.83
C PHE A 183 6.83 0.55 2.15
N VAL A 184 5.66 0.79 1.60
CA VAL A 184 4.50 -0.08 1.76
C VAL A 184 3.82 -0.31 0.43
N ALA A 185 3.14 -1.43 0.27
CA ALA A 185 2.40 -1.77 -0.94
C ALA A 185 1.07 -2.45 -0.64
N SER A 186 0.13 -2.24 -1.56
CA SER A 186 -1.02 -3.12 -1.78
C SER A 186 -0.71 -4.02 -2.95
N VAL A 187 -0.67 -5.34 -2.71
CA VAL A 187 -0.32 -6.37 -3.69
C VAL A 187 -1.53 -7.24 -3.97
N SER A 188 -1.86 -7.37 -5.25
CA SER A 188 -3.10 -8.00 -5.70
C SER A 188 -2.90 -8.74 -7.02
N GLU A 189 -3.74 -9.74 -7.23
CA GLU A 189 -3.86 -10.47 -8.48
C GLU A 189 -5.10 -9.97 -9.23
N GLU A 190 -4.93 -9.71 -10.53
CA GLU A 190 -6.03 -9.38 -11.43
C GLU A 190 -6.25 -10.49 -12.46
N SER A 191 -7.51 -10.64 -12.88
CA SER A 191 -7.87 -11.57 -13.94
C SER A 191 -7.32 -11.09 -15.29
N ALA A 192 -7.07 -12.06 -16.18
CA ALA A 192 -6.88 -11.74 -17.59
C ALA A 192 -8.09 -11.00 -18.19
N TRP A 193 -7.86 -10.30 -19.31
CA TRP A 193 -8.95 -9.82 -20.14
C TRP A 193 -9.75 -11.00 -20.70
N SER A 194 -11.07 -10.93 -20.58
CA SER A 194 -12.02 -11.89 -21.11
C SER A 194 -12.83 -11.24 -22.23
N GLU A 195 -12.56 -11.62 -23.48
CA GLU A 195 -13.32 -11.14 -24.65
C GLU A 195 -14.81 -11.49 -24.54
N LYS A 196 -15.13 -12.65 -23.96
CA LYS A 196 -16.52 -13.11 -23.75
C LYS A 196 -17.28 -12.18 -22.79
N LEU A 197 -16.60 -11.64 -21.78
CA LEU A 197 -17.21 -10.75 -20.78
C LEU A 197 -16.98 -9.27 -21.12
N ASN A 198 -16.19 -8.98 -22.16
CA ASN A 198 -15.68 -7.65 -22.50
C ASN A 198 -15.16 -6.90 -21.26
N ALA A 199 -14.44 -7.63 -20.40
CA ALA A 199 -13.97 -7.16 -19.11
C ALA A 199 -12.61 -7.81 -18.78
N GLY A 200 -11.76 -7.07 -18.08
CA GLY A 200 -10.49 -7.53 -17.53
C GLY A 200 -10.18 -6.72 -16.26
N HIS A 201 -9.05 -7.01 -15.61
CA HIS A 201 -8.68 -6.36 -14.33
C HIS A 201 -9.68 -6.62 -13.20
N ALA A 202 -10.43 -7.72 -13.25
CA ALA A 202 -11.27 -8.10 -12.11
C ALA A 202 -10.38 -8.57 -10.96
N TYR A 203 -10.79 -8.27 -9.73
CA TYR A 203 -10.10 -8.73 -8.54
C TYR A 203 -10.08 -10.27 -8.50
N VAL A 204 -8.93 -10.86 -8.17
CA VAL A 204 -8.78 -12.30 -7.95
C VAL A 204 -8.36 -12.61 -6.52
N SER A 205 -7.26 -12.03 -6.04
CA SER A 205 -6.70 -12.37 -4.72
C SER A 205 -5.70 -11.33 -4.22
N PHE A 206 -5.75 -10.99 -2.94
CA PHE A 206 -4.66 -10.29 -2.24
C PHE A 206 -3.66 -11.29 -1.64
N GLY A 207 -4.15 -12.41 -1.09
CA GLY A 207 -3.32 -13.40 -0.40
C GLY A 207 -2.31 -14.06 -1.35
N HIS A 208 -2.78 -14.55 -2.50
CA HIS A 208 -1.94 -15.23 -3.49
C HIS A 208 -0.87 -14.31 -4.06
N ALA A 209 -1.23 -13.11 -4.50
CA ALA A 209 -0.29 -12.14 -5.06
C ALA A 209 0.78 -11.70 -4.06
N ARG A 210 0.39 -11.44 -2.80
CA ARG A 210 1.30 -11.11 -1.71
C ARG A 210 2.31 -12.24 -1.48
N ASP A 211 1.83 -13.48 -1.43
CA ASP A 211 2.66 -14.67 -1.19
C ASP A 211 3.60 -14.95 -2.37
N ASN A 212 3.16 -14.71 -3.62
CA ASN A 212 4.00 -14.80 -4.80
C ASN A 212 5.15 -13.79 -4.76
N LEU A 213 4.90 -12.54 -4.40
CA LEU A 213 5.95 -11.53 -4.24
C LEU A 213 6.96 -11.93 -3.15
N ALA A 214 6.48 -12.43 -2.01
CA ALA A 214 7.36 -12.91 -0.94
C ALA A 214 8.22 -14.08 -1.37
N ASN A 215 7.65 -15.08 -2.04
CA ASN A 215 8.39 -16.22 -2.56
C ASN A 215 9.47 -15.76 -3.56
N ALA A 216 9.13 -14.83 -4.46
CA ALA A 216 10.08 -14.30 -5.44
C ALA A 216 11.25 -13.54 -4.77
N LEU A 217 10.98 -12.76 -3.74
CA LEU A 217 12.02 -12.03 -2.98
C LEU A 217 12.89 -12.99 -2.15
N ILE A 218 12.31 -14.02 -1.54
CA ILE A 218 13.06 -15.08 -0.84
C ILE A 218 13.99 -15.82 -1.80
N GLN A 219 13.50 -16.21 -2.98
CA GLN A 219 14.30 -16.86 -4.02
C GLN A 219 15.45 -15.97 -4.53
N ASN A 220 15.28 -14.65 -4.44
CA ASN A 220 16.32 -13.67 -4.75
C ASN A 220 17.27 -13.37 -3.58
N GLY A 221 17.13 -14.08 -2.45
CA GLY A 221 18.02 -13.97 -1.30
C GLY A 221 17.67 -12.83 -0.34
N HIS A 222 16.46 -12.28 -0.42
CA HIS A 222 16.01 -11.23 0.47
C HIS A 222 15.28 -11.81 1.69
N PRO A 223 15.77 -11.56 2.92
CA PRO A 223 15.09 -11.98 4.14
C PRO A 223 13.68 -11.39 4.20
N THR A 224 12.69 -12.26 4.32
CA THR A 224 11.27 -11.92 4.33
C THR A 224 10.62 -12.57 5.53
N TYR A 225 9.76 -11.80 6.21
CA TYR A 225 9.15 -12.13 7.50
C TYR A 225 7.68 -11.77 7.45
N TYR A 226 6.82 -12.43 8.22
CA TYR A 226 5.42 -11.99 8.34
C TYR A 226 5.22 -11.08 9.55
N VAL A 227 4.22 -10.21 9.47
CA VAL A 227 3.70 -9.42 10.59
C VAL A 227 2.17 -9.45 10.57
N THR A 228 1.55 -9.35 11.75
CA THR A 228 0.10 -9.20 11.86
C THR A 228 -0.26 -7.72 11.79
N THR A 229 -1.20 -7.37 10.91
CA THR A 229 -1.54 -5.97 10.57
C THR A 229 -2.96 -5.57 10.92
N ASN A 230 -3.83 -6.52 11.29
CA ASN A 230 -5.24 -6.27 11.66
C ASN A 230 -5.97 -5.33 10.67
N ASN A 231 -5.76 -5.58 9.38
CA ASN A 231 -6.20 -4.79 8.24
C ASN A 231 -7.12 -5.59 7.32
N THR A 232 -7.98 -6.43 7.89
CA THR A 232 -9.15 -6.98 7.19
C THR A 232 -10.39 -6.14 7.44
N LEU A 233 -11.26 -6.10 6.45
CA LEU A 233 -12.56 -5.47 6.52
C LEU A 233 -13.63 -6.44 5.99
N ASN A 234 -14.78 -6.50 6.66
CA ASN A 234 -15.95 -7.24 6.18
C ASN A 234 -17.20 -6.60 6.80
N THR A 235 -17.65 -5.51 6.19
CA THR A 235 -18.86 -4.77 6.58
C THR A 235 -19.97 -5.01 5.58
N ALA A 236 -21.18 -4.47 5.81
CA ALA A 236 -22.26 -4.59 4.81
C ALA A 236 -21.92 -3.95 3.44
N LYS A 237 -20.91 -3.07 3.36
CA LYS A 237 -20.59 -2.30 2.15
C LYS A 237 -19.20 -2.53 1.60
N GLU A 238 -18.27 -3.02 2.42
CA GLU A 238 -16.84 -3.03 2.10
C GLU A 238 -16.20 -4.33 2.60
N SER A 239 -15.25 -4.84 1.84
CA SER A 239 -14.56 -6.10 2.07
C SER A 239 -13.09 -5.99 1.69
N THR A 240 -12.20 -6.70 2.37
CA THR A 240 -10.82 -6.96 1.90
C THR A 240 -10.67 -8.37 1.33
N GLU A 241 -11.80 -9.01 1.01
CA GLU A 241 -11.88 -10.36 0.42
C GLU A 241 -11.02 -11.39 1.15
N ASP A 242 -10.05 -11.98 0.45
CA ASP A 242 -9.22 -13.09 0.94
C ASP A 242 -8.03 -12.65 1.80
N HIS A 243 -7.86 -11.34 2.05
CA HIS A 243 -6.78 -10.83 2.88
C HIS A 243 -6.90 -11.39 4.31
N ASP A 244 -5.79 -11.85 4.89
CA ASP A 244 -5.78 -12.68 6.11
C ASP A 244 -5.19 -11.98 7.34
N ASN A 245 -5.25 -10.64 7.38
CA ASN A 245 -4.65 -9.79 8.44
C ASN A 245 -3.12 -9.85 8.54
N LYS A 246 -2.42 -10.35 7.53
CA LYS A 246 -0.96 -10.38 7.51
C LYS A 246 -0.38 -9.51 6.41
N ALA A 247 0.79 -8.97 6.69
CA ALA A 247 1.68 -8.44 5.68
C ALA A 247 3.03 -9.16 5.73
N PHE A 248 3.77 -9.15 4.62
CA PHE A 248 5.19 -9.47 4.67
C PHE A 248 6.04 -8.22 4.84
N VAL A 249 7.18 -8.41 5.50
CA VAL A 249 8.27 -7.45 5.65
C VAL A 249 9.49 -8.03 4.95
N THR A 250 9.97 -7.40 3.89
CA THR A 250 11.25 -7.77 3.27
C THR A 250 12.32 -6.73 3.58
N VAL A 251 13.49 -7.22 3.97
CA VAL A 251 14.62 -6.38 4.40
C VAL A 251 15.70 -6.32 3.33
N PHE A 252 16.12 -5.11 2.98
CA PHE A 252 17.20 -4.81 2.03
C PHE A 252 18.32 -4.06 2.74
N LYS A 253 19.57 -4.52 2.54
CA LYS A 253 20.77 -3.96 3.19
C LYS A 253 21.64 -3.18 2.21
#